data_AF-A0A9R1CZQ2-F1
#
_entry.id   AF-A0A9R1CZQ2-F1
#
_cell.length_a   1.000
_cell.length_b   1.000
_cell.length_c   1.000
_cell.angle_alpha   90.00
_cell.angle_beta   90.00
_cell.angle_gamma   90.00
#
_symmetry.space_group_name_H-M   'P 1'
#
loop_
_entity.id
_entity.type
_entity.pdbx_description
1 polymer ?
#
loop_
_entity_poly.entity_id
_entity_poly.type
_entity_poly.pdbx_seq_one_letter_code
_entity_poly.pdbx_strand_id
1 'polypeptide(L)'
;MPAMAQDSDEDEIDNTLQFVDSKGNVIADGSEITVDSLEDEGFQCQVSSGLFVNNTSSETVYAGMEVNITRLDNGFISCCFPVNCQIGKHVGTFSTMAGAIDGGTQNKTIQTEWVPSDATSYGQASAVFRICMYVKGPGTKYIPTGYGPSVTINFVNRNPAGIKSIGTSTAGKKVAAIYNVRGESLSQMQKGLNIVRYTDGTVKKLLL
;
A
#
# COMPACT_ATOMS: atom_id res chain seq x y z
N MET A 1 -51.66 -8.40 14.90
CA MET A 1 -50.60 -7.37 14.84
C MET A 1 -49.56 -7.88 13.87
N PRO A 2 -49.38 -7.29 12.68
CA PRO A 2 -48.30 -7.71 11.79
C PRO A 2 -46.98 -7.11 12.28
N ALA A 3 -45.96 -7.96 12.36
CA ALA A 3 -44.58 -7.54 12.62
C ALA A 3 -44.08 -6.70 11.43
N MET A 4 -43.61 -5.49 11.70
CA MET A 4 -42.83 -4.71 10.75
C MET A 4 -41.44 -5.34 10.69
N ALA A 5 -41.10 -5.92 9.54
CA ALA A 5 -39.72 -6.26 9.21
C ALA A 5 -38.94 -4.95 9.16
N GLN A 6 -37.82 -4.90 9.90
CA GLN A 6 -36.83 -3.86 9.74
C GLN A 6 -36.16 -4.06 8.38
N ASP A 7 -36.49 -3.22 7.41
CA ASP A 7 -35.59 -2.95 6.30
C ASP A 7 -34.36 -2.28 6.94
N SER A 8 -33.24 -3.00 6.98
CA SER A 8 -31.95 -2.36 7.13
C SER A 8 -31.67 -1.67 5.81
N ASP A 9 -31.88 -0.37 5.75
CA ASP A 9 -31.44 0.49 4.65
C ASP A 9 -29.93 0.27 4.45
N GLU A 10 -29.55 -0.66 3.57
CA GLU A 10 -28.24 -0.67 2.95
C GLU A 10 -28.23 0.57 2.06
N ASP A 11 -27.50 1.62 2.47
CA ASP A 11 -27.33 2.83 1.66
C ASP A 11 -27.00 2.42 0.22
N GLU A 12 -27.91 2.69 -0.72
CA GLU A 12 -27.73 2.35 -2.13
C GLU A 12 -26.43 3.03 -2.62
N ILE A 13 -25.46 2.22 -3.01
CA ILE A 13 -24.13 2.72 -3.41
C ILE A 13 -24.25 3.36 -4.79
N ASP A 14 -23.89 4.64 -4.85
CA ASP A 14 -23.81 5.37 -6.11
C ASP A 14 -22.60 4.88 -6.92
N ASN A 15 -22.89 4.06 -7.94
CA ASN A 15 -21.91 3.50 -8.87
C ASN A 15 -21.54 4.46 -10.03
N THR A 16 -21.93 5.74 -9.95
CA THR A 16 -21.52 6.76 -10.94
C THR A 16 -20.00 6.91 -10.97
N LEU A 17 -19.36 6.80 -9.80
CA LEU A 17 -17.90 6.71 -9.71
C LEU A 17 -17.47 5.27 -9.46
N GLN A 18 -16.39 4.85 -10.11
CA GLN A 18 -15.83 3.51 -9.97
C GLN A 18 -14.33 3.59 -9.75
N PHE A 19 -13.82 2.76 -8.84
CA PHE A 19 -12.39 2.47 -8.80
C PHE A 19 -12.01 1.58 -9.97
N VAL A 20 -10.89 1.89 -10.63
CA VAL A 20 -10.35 1.06 -11.70
C VAL A 20 -8.84 0.88 -11.57
N ASP A 21 -8.32 -0.22 -12.10
CA ASP A 21 -6.89 -0.44 -12.23
C ASP A 21 -6.30 0.34 -13.44
N SER A 22 -4.99 0.25 -13.63
CA SER A 22 -4.28 0.90 -14.75
C SER A 22 -4.67 0.42 -16.15
N LYS A 23 -5.43 -0.69 -16.26
CA LYS A 23 -5.98 -1.21 -17.51
C LYS A 23 -7.44 -0.80 -17.71
N GLY A 24 -8.03 -0.07 -16.76
CA GLY A 24 -9.43 0.33 -16.76
C GLY A 24 -10.39 -0.77 -16.30
N ASN A 25 -9.89 -1.85 -15.67
CA ASN A 25 -10.79 -2.86 -15.09
C ASN A 25 -11.41 -2.32 -13.81
N VAL A 26 -12.72 -2.48 -13.67
CA VAL A 26 -13.46 -2.06 -12.48
C VAL A 26 -13.06 -2.89 -11.27
N ILE A 27 -12.71 -2.21 -10.19
CA ILE A 27 -12.57 -2.79 -8.86
C ILE A 27 -13.95 -2.73 -8.20
N ALA A 28 -14.50 -3.89 -7.88
CA ALA A 28 -15.83 -3.99 -7.26
C ALA A 28 -15.85 -3.31 -5.89
N ASP A 29 -16.99 -2.73 -5.52
CA ASP A 29 -17.17 -2.16 -4.18
C ASP A 29 -16.89 -3.20 -3.08
N GLY A 30 -16.28 -2.74 -1.99
CA GLY A 30 -15.91 -3.56 -0.85
C GLY A 30 -14.72 -4.49 -1.11
N SER A 31 -14.12 -4.45 -2.30
CA SER A 31 -12.96 -5.28 -2.62
C SER A 31 -11.78 -4.97 -1.72
N GLU A 32 -10.94 -5.98 -1.52
CA GLU A 32 -9.67 -5.87 -0.83
C GLU A 32 -8.53 -6.19 -1.81
N ILE A 33 -7.55 -5.29 -1.89
CA ILE A 33 -6.37 -5.46 -2.74
C ILE A 33 -5.10 -5.39 -1.90
N THR A 34 -4.04 -6.01 -2.39
CA THR A 34 -2.70 -5.90 -1.82
C THR A 34 -1.75 -5.34 -2.86
N VAL A 35 -0.97 -4.34 -2.45
CA VAL A 35 0.07 -3.72 -3.28
C VAL A 35 1.40 -3.80 -2.54
N ASP A 36 2.43 -4.26 -3.23
CA ASP A 36 3.75 -4.50 -2.64
C ASP A 36 4.94 -4.09 -3.52
N SER A 37 4.66 -3.31 -4.56
CA SER A 37 5.70 -2.69 -5.39
C SER A 37 6.18 -1.40 -4.74
N LEU A 38 7.42 -1.42 -4.24
CA LEU A 38 8.09 -0.21 -3.76
C LEU A 38 8.68 0.55 -4.94
N GLU A 39 8.22 1.78 -5.14
CA GLU A 39 8.73 2.73 -6.11
C GLU A 39 9.76 3.63 -5.41
N ASP A 40 10.94 3.79 -6.01
CA ASP A 40 12.00 4.69 -5.53
C ASP A 40 12.15 5.88 -6.48
N GLU A 41 11.66 7.04 -6.05
CA GLU A 41 11.71 8.29 -6.80
C GLU A 41 12.99 9.11 -6.46
N GLY A 42 14.00 8.48 -5.84
CA GLY A 42 15.29 9.08 -5.51
C GLY A 42 15.30 10.00 -4.28
N PHE A 43 14.15 10.57 -3.91
CA PHE A 43 13.97 11.40 -2.70
C PHE A 43 13.05 10.76 -1.65
N GLN A 44 12.14 9.88 -2.07
CA GLN A 44 11.28 9.08 -1.20
C GLN A 44 10.97 7.74 -1.85
N CYS A 45 10.74 6.72 -1.04
CA CYS A 45 10.17 5.47 -1.51
C CYS A 45 8.69 5.40 -1.12
N GLN A 46 7.87 4.84 -1.99
CA GLN A 46 6.45 4.73 -1.77
C GLN A 46 5.89 3.43 -2.33
N VAL A 47 4.76 2.99 -1.80
CA VAL A 47 3.95 1.93 -2.37
C VAL A 47 2.67 2.58 -2.87
N SER A 48 2.56 2.73 -4.19
CA SER A 48 1.37 3.29 -4.83
C SER A 48 0.25 2.25 -4.91
N SER A 49 -1.00 2.69 -4.77
CA SER A 49 -2.18 1.85 -4.97
C SER A 49 -2.35 1.41 -6.43
N GLY A 50 -1.85 2.20 -7.39
CA GLY A 50 -2.08 1.99 -8.82
C GLY A 50 -3.55 2.11 -9.26
N LEU A 51 -4.40 2.69 -8.41
CA LEU A 51 -5.82 2.86 -8.67
C LEU A 51 -6.13 4.21 -9.31
N PHE A 52 -7.27 4.24 -10.00
CA PHE A 52 -7.84 5.42 -10.63
C PHE A 52 -9.35 5.47 -10.34
N VAL A 53 -9.98 6.60 -10.65
CA VAL A 53 -11.43 6.77 -10.58
C VAL A 53 -11.98 7.08 -11.97
N ASN A 54 -13.04 6.36 -12.36
CA ASN A 54 -13.85 6.66 -13.55
C ASN A 54 -15.14 7.34 -13.15
N ASN A 55 -15.57 8.32 -13.94
CA ASN A 55 -16.95 8.81 -13.94
C ASN A 55 -17.68 8.20 -15.14
N THR A 56 -18.62 7.30 -14.86
CA THR A 56 -19.35 6.53 -15.88
C THR A 56 -20.55 7.29 -16.45
N SER A 57 -20.94 8.41 -15.83
CA SER A 57 -22.01 9.28 -16.31
C SER A 57 -21.50 10.29 -17.35
N SER A 58 -22.42 10.93 -18.08
CA SER A 58 -22.12 12.07 -18.95
C SER A 58 -21.97 13.39 -18.20
N GLU A 59 -22.30 13.43 -16.91
CA GLU A 59 -22.40 14.66 -16.12
C GLU A 59 -21.19 14.85 -15.22
N THR A 60 -20.84 16.11 -14.94
CA THR A 60 -19.88 16.41 -13.88
C THR A 60 -20.48 16.04 -12.53
N VAL A 61 -19.78 15.21 -11.77
CA VAL A 61 -20.11 14.90 -10.37
C VAL A 61 -19.11 15.53 -9.41
N TYR A 62 -19.43 15.56 -8.12
CA TYR A 62 -18.55 16.09 -7.09
C TYR A 62 -18.25 15.03 -6.06
N ALA A 63 -16.97 14.79 -5.80
CA ALA A 63 -16.55 13.77 -4.86
C ALA A 63 -15.33 14.19 -4.04
N GLY A 64 -15.15 13.52 -2.92
CA GLY A 64 -13.93 13.50 -2.12
C GLY A 64 -13.58 12.05 -1.74
N MET A 65 -12.51 11.86 -0.99
CA MET A 65 -12.13 10.56 -0.44
C MET A 65 -12.16 10.61 1.07
N GLU A 66 -12.82 9.65 1.70
CA GLU A 66 -12.62 9.32 3.11
C GLU A 66 -11.67 8.12 3.19
N VAL A 67 -10.64 8.24 4.03
CA VAL A 67 -9.63 7.21 4.21
C VAL A 67 -9.58 6.83 5.68
N ASN A 68 -9.96 5.59 5.99
CA ASN A 68 -9.85 5.03 7.33
C ASN A 68 -8.62 4.12 7.41
N ILE A 69 -7.55 4.61 8.04
CA ILE A 69 -6.34 3.82 8.30
C ILE A 69 -6.63 2.87 9.45
N THR A 70 -6.56 1.56 9.19
CA THR A 70 -6.77 0.50 10.17
C THR A 70 -5.45 -0.06 10.71
N ARG A 71 -4.36 0.10 9.95
CA ARG A 71 -3.00 -0.26 10.38
C ARG A 71 -1.96 0.66 9.75
N LEU A 72 -0.95 1.04 10.52
CA LEU A 72 0.21 1.79 10.05
C LEU A 72 1.43 1.44 10.91
N ASP A 73 2.25 0.50 10.44
CA ASP A 73 3.44 0.07 11.19
C ASP A 73 4.50 1.18 11.27
N ASN A 74 4.65 1.96 10.19
CA ASN A 74 5.55 3.10 10.08
C ASN A 74 5.09 4.03 8.92
N GLY A 75 5.76 5.17 8.78
CA GLY A 75 5.50 6.09 7.66
C GLY A 75 4.16 6.82 7.77
N PHE A 76 3.54 7.10 6.62
CA PHE A 76 2.22 7.73 6.52
C PHE A 76 1.50 7.33 5.23
N ILE A 77 0.18 7.43 5.21
CA ILE A 77 -0.62 7.30 3.99
C ILE A 77 -0.94 8.70 3.46
N SER A 78 -0.67 8.93 2.18
CA SER A 78 -1.08 10.12 1.43
C SER A 78 -2.20 9.75 0.46
N CYS A 79 -3.21 10.62 0.35
CA CYS A 79 -4.25 10.51 -0.67
C CYS A 79 -4.48 11.87 -1.33
N CYS A 80 -4.20 11.98 -2.63
CA CYS A 80 -4.50 13.15 -3.45
C CYS A 80 -5.71 12.89 -4.34
N PHE A 81 -6.87 13.43 -3.95
CA PHE A 81 -8.10 13.31 -4.72
C PHE A 81 -9.21 14.25 -4.23
N PRO A 82 -10.06 14.78 -5.10
CA PRO A 82 -9.78 15.13 -6.49
C PRO A 82 -8.95 16.42 -6.61
N VAL A 83 -8.87 17.25 -5.55
CA VAL A 83 -8.30 18.61 -5.63
C VAL A 83 -7.17 18.90 -4.66
N ASN A 84 -6.97 18.08 -3.62
CA ASN A 84 -5.88 18.25 -2.65
C ASN A 84 -5.35 16.91 -2.15
N CYS A 85 -4.14 16.95 -1.61
CA CYS A 85 -3.53 15.85 -0.89
C CYS A 85 -3.76 15.97 0.61
N GLN A 86 -4.16 14.88 1.26
CA GLN A 86 -4.22 14.77 2.71
C GLN A 86 -3.38 13.60 3.19
N ILE A 87 -2.82 13.72 4.39
CA ILE A 87 -1.87 12.77 4.95
C ILE A 87 -2.40 12.26 6.29
N GLY A 88 -2.53 10.94 6.42
CA GLY A 88 -2.78 10.26 7.68
C GLY A 88 -1.48 9.69 8.25
N LYS A 89 -1.10 10.14 9.45
CA LYS A 89 0.13 9.71 10.15
C LYS A 89 -0.12 8.70 11.28
N HIS A 90 -1.39 8.39 11.54
CA HIS A 90 -1.82 7.48 12.60
C HIS A 90 -3.05 6.71 12.15
N VAL A 91 -3.33 5.58 12.80
CA VAL A 91 -4.62 4.87 12.68
C VAL A 91 -5.76 5.83 13.00
N GLY A 92 -6.80 5.81 12.17
CA GLY A 92 -7.91 6.76 12.22
C GLY A 92 -8.33 7.23 10.84
N THR A 93 -9.31 8.13 10.81
CA THR A 93 -9.90 8.64 9.56
C THR A 93 -9.40 10.03 9.22
N PHE A 94 -9.13 10.26 7.94
CA PHE A 94 -8.98 11.60 7.36
C PHE A 94 -9.75 11.67 6.03
N SER A 95 -10.06 12.88 5.57
CA SER A 95 -10.79 13.07 4.31
C SER A 95 -10.17 14.17 3.47
N THR A 96 -10.18 13.99 2.16
CA THR A 96 -9.81 15.04 1.21
C THR A 96 -10.96 16.04 1.00
N MET A 97 -10.67 17.18 0.39
CA MET A 97 -11.69 18.15 0.03
C MET A 97 -12.47 17.66 -1.20
N ALA A 98 -13.77 17.93 -1.23
CA ALA A 98 -14.58 17.66 -2.40
C ALA A 98 -14.17 18.52 -3.61
N GLY A 99 -14.32 17.97 -4.81
CA GLY A 99 -14.09 18.68 -6.07
C GLY A 99 -14.77 18.01 -7.25
N ALA A 100 -14.74 18.70 -8.39
CA ALA A 100 -15.41 18.28 -9.62
C ALA A 100 -14.67 17.12 -10.31
N ILE A 101 -15.43 16.18 -10.85
CA ILE A 101 -14.97 15.11 -11.73
C ILE A 101 -15.87 15.13 -12.97
N ASP A 102 -15.29 15.52 -14.10
CA ASP A 102 -16.05 15.72 -15.32
C ASP A 102 -16.69 14.41 -15.82
N GLY A 103 -17.83 14.55 -16.49
CA GLY A 103 -18.53 13.44 -17.13
C GLY A 103 -17.65 12.69 -18.13
N GLY A 104 -17.77 11.37 -18.15
CA GLY A 104 -17.00 10.50 -19.03
C GLY A 104 -15.50 10.44 -18.71
N THR A 105 -15.04 11.05 -17.62
CA THR A 105 -13.63 10.98 -17.22
C THR A 105 -13.22 9.54 -17.02
N GLN A 106 -12.21 9.11 -17.78
CA GLN A 106 -11.56 7.81 -17.64
C GLN A 106 -10.21 7.99 -16.95
N ASN A 107 -9.91 7.09 -16.03
CA ASN A 107 -8.66 6.95 -15.31
C ASN A 107 -8.20 8.26 -14.65
N LYS A 108 -9.10 8.95 -13.93
CA LYS A 108 -8.69 10.06 -13.07
C LYS A 108 -7.74 9.51 -12.00
N THR A 109 -6.49 9.94 -12.01
CA THR A 109 -5.50 9.46 -11.04
C THR A 109 -5.95 9.76 -9.61
N ILE A 110 -5.77 8.76 -8.74
CA ILE A 110 -5.74 8.94 -7.30
C ILE A 110 -4.32 8.65 -6.84
N GLN A 111 -3.59 9.68 -6.42
CA GLN A 111 -2.25 9.48 -5.87
C GLN A 111 -2.40 9.05 -4.42
N THR A 112 -2.70 7.77 -4.28
CA THR A 112 -2.89 7.09 -3.01
C THR A 112 -1.68 6.21 -2.79
N GLU A 113 -0.87 6.59 -1.80
CA GLU A 113 0.46 6.06 -1.58
C GLU A 113 0.67 5.86 -0.08
N TRP A 114 1.24 4.71 0.29
CA TRP A 114 1.92 4.60 1.57
C TRP A 114 3.39 4.96 1.38
N VAL A 115 3.89 5.90 2.19
CA VAL A 115 5.29 6.30 2.21
C VAL A 115 5.89 5.75 3.51
N PRO A 116 6.65 4.63 3.47
CA PRO A 116 7.33 4.10 4.63
C PRO A 116 8.32 5.11 5.21
N SER A 117 8.69 4.96 6.48
CA SER A 117 9.62 5.89 7.13
C SER A 117 11.01 5.93 6.46
N ASP A 118 11.44 4.82 5.86
CA ASP A 118 12.59 4.74 4.98
C ASP A 118 12.47 3.58 3.98
N ALA A 119 13.25 3.64 2.89
CA ALA A 119 13.28 2.64 1.81
C ALA A 119 13.54 1.20 2.29
N THR A 120 14.20 1.05 3.44
CA THR A 120 14.62 -0.24 4.00
C THR A 120 13.69 -0.73 5.11
N SER A 121 12.67 0.03 5.47
CA SER A 121 11.79 -0.32 6.58
C SER A 121 10.78 -1.38 6.15
N TYR A 122 10.89 -2.57 6.76
CA TYR A 122 9.83 -3.57 6.64
C TYR A 122 8.58 -3.06 7.37
N GLY A 123 7.42 -3.21 6.76
CA GLY A 123 6.17 -2.86 7.40
C GLY A 123 4.97 -3.01 6.48
N GLN A 124 3.80 -2.78 7.06
CA GLN A 124 2.54 -2.74 6.34
C GLN A 124 1.72 -1.54 6.78
N ALA A 125 0.88 -1.08 5.86
CA ALA A 125 -0.19 -0.15 6.15
C ALA A 125 -1.48 -0.69 5.51
N SER A 126 -2.61 -0.55 6.20
CA SER A 126 -3.91 -0.96 5.69
C SER A 126 -4.89 0.19 5.89
N ALA A 127 -5.66 0.50 4.86
CA ALA A 127 -6.71 1.51 4.94
C ALA A 127 -7.89 1.21 4.03
N VAL A 128 -9.08 1.62 4.45
CA VAL A 128 -10.29 1.62 3.64
C VAL A 128 -10.42 2.99 2.98
N PHE A 129 -10.50 3.02 1.66
CA PHE A 129 -10.72 4.22 0.85
C PHE A 129 -12.16 4.19 0.37
N ARG A 130 -12.95 5.20 0.74
CA ARG A 130 -14.37 5.31 0.36
C ARG A 130 -14.61 6.63 -0.34
N ILE A 131 -15.25 6.56 -1.51
CA ILE A 131 -15.66 7.76 -2.23
C ILE A 131 -16.80 8.43 -1.47
N CYS A 132 -16.68 9.71 -1.18
CA CYS A 132 -17.76 10.53 -0.63
C CYS A 132 -18.39 11.35 -1.76
N MET A 133 -19.71 11.25 -1.94
CA MET A 133 -20.45 11.96 -2.98
C MET A 133 -20.99 13.29 -2.45
N TYR A 134 -21.03 14.30 -3.32
CA TYR A 134 -21.48 15.65 -2.97
C TYR A 134 -22.34 16.25 -4.08
N VAL A 135 -23.16 17.23 -3.69
CA VAL A 135 -23.73 18.24 -4.59
C VAL A 135 -23.10 19.60 -4.33
N LYS A 136 -23.04 20.42 -5.38
CA LYS A 136 -22.57 21.80 -5.27
C LYS A 136 -23.66 22.69 -4.68
N GLY A 137 -23.38 23.23 -3.49
CA GLY A 137 -24.20 24.24 -2.85
C GLY A 137 -23.86 25.66 -3.32
N PRO A 138 -24.45 26.70 -2.70
CA PRO A 138 -24.13 28.09 -3.01
C PRO A 138 -22.64 28.41 -2.77
N GLY A 139 -22.03 29.16 -3.70
CA GLY A 139 -20.63 29.56 -3.62
C GLY A 139 -19.66 28.39 -3.82
N THR A 140 -18.76 28.19 -2.85
CA THR A 140 -17.73 27.13 -2.85
C THR A 140 -18.10 25.94 -1.96
N LYS A 141 -19.34 25.88 -1.47
CA LYS A 141 -19.79 24.82 -0.55
C LYS A 141 -20.10 23.52 -1.31
N TYR A 142 -19.59 22.42 -0.79
CA TYR A 142 -20.02 21.06 -1.17
C TYR A 142 -20.84 20.45 -0.03
N ILE A 143 -21.97 19.84 -0.37
CA ILE A 143 -22.88 19.23 0.59
C ILE A 143 -22.84 17.71 0.38
N PRO A 144 -22.43 16.91 1.38
CA PRO A 144 -22.42 15.46 1.27
C PRO A 144 -23.81 14.93 0.93
N THR A 145 -23.89 13.98 -0.01
CA THR A 145 -25.14 13.32 -0.40
C THR A 145 -25.16 11.83 -0.13
N GLY A 146 -24.00 11.24 0.17
CA GLY A 146 -23.87 9.82 0.45
C GLY A 146 -22.48 9.33 0.11
N TYR A 147 -22.36 8.02 -0.06
CA TYR A 147 -21.11 7.36 -0.37
C TYR A 147 -21.19 6.67 -1.72
N GLY A 148 -20.07 6.70 -2.45
CA GLY A 148 -19.81 5.82 -3.57
C GLY A 148 -19.09 4.55 -3.10
N PRO A 149 -18.44 3.83 -4.03
CA PRO A 149 -17.76 2.57 -3.70
C PRO A 149 -16.58 2.78 -2.75
N SER A 150 -16.16 1.67 -2.16
CA SER A 150 -15.05 1.53 -1.25
C SER A 150 -14.07 0.44 -1.70
N VAL A 151 -12.81 0.58 -1.30
CA VAL A 151 -11.77 -0.42 -1.50
C VAL A 151 -10.84 -0.45 -0.30
N THR A 152 -10.54 -1.64 0.20
CA THR A 152 -9.51 -1.85 1.22
C THR A 152 -8.18 -2.08 0.53
N ILE A 153 -7.15 -1.31 0.89
CA ILE A 153 -5.82 -1.43 0.32
C ILE A 153 -4.84 -1.81 1.42
N ASN A 154 -4.17 -2.95 1.23
CA ASN A 154 -3.06 -3.40 2.03
C ASN A 154 -1.75 -3.08 1.31
N PHE A 155 -1.02 -2.10 1.84
CA PHE A 155 0.33 -1.77 1.39
C PHE A 155 1.33 -2.63 2.16
N VAL A 156 2.24 -3.28 1.44
CA VAL A 156 3.25 -4.14 2.04
C VAL A 156 4.61 -3.76 1.48
N ASN A 157 5.49 -3.27 2.35
CA ASN A 157 6.90 -3.12 2.02
C ASN A 157 7.56 -4.37 2.55
N ARG A 158 7.57 -5.40 1.70
CA ARG A 158 8.39 -6.58 1.91
C ARG A 158 9.81 -6.11 1.62
N ASN A 159 10.50 -5.45 2.57
CA ASN A 159 11.95 -5.31 2.46
C ASN A 159 12.47 -6.74 2.27
N PRO A 160 12.85 -7.16 1.05
CA PRO A 160 13.60 -8.39 0.96
C PRO A 160 14.87 -7.98 1.66
N ALA A 161 15.18 -8.56 2.81
CA ALA A 161 16.50 -8.41 3.38
C ALA A 161 17.49 -8.95 2.35
N GLY A 162 17.82 -8.13 1.35
CA GLY A 162 18.85 -8.37 0.36
C GLY A 162 20.05 -8.55 1.24
N ILE A 163 20.62 -9.76 1.18
CA ILE A 163 21.66 -10.25 2.08
C ILE A 163 22.64 -9.11 2.31
N LYS A 164 22.48 -8.41 3.45
CA LYS A 164 23.21 -7.18 3.74
C LYS A 164 24.63 -7.65 3.97
N SER A 165 25.48 -7.42 2.96
CA SER A 165 26.91 -7.75 2.89
C SER A 165 27.36 -8.82 3.89
N ILE A 166 27.57 -10.05 3.41
CA ILE A 166 28.19 -11.10 4.23
C ILE A 166 29.52 -10.56 4.76
N GLY A 167 29.61 -10.39 6.08
CA GLY A 167 30.84 -9.94 6.72
C GLY A 167 31.96 -10.92 6.43
N THR A 168 32.85 -10.58 5.50
CA THR A 168 34.03 -11.37 5.11
C THR A 168 35.14 -11.34 6.14
N SER A 169 34.96 -10.61 7.26
CA SER A 169 35.96 -10.52 8.32
C SER A 169 36.14 -11.86 9.05
N THR A 170 37.24 -12.52 8.70
CA THR A 170 37.87 -13.66 9.37
C THR A 170 38.97 -13.22 10.34
N ALA A 171 39.16 -11.90 10.53
CA ALA A 171 40.29 -11.36 11.27
C ALA A 171 40.38 -11.98 12.68
N GLY A 172 41.47 -12.72 12.91
CA GLY A 172 41.80 -13.34 14.18
C GLY A 172 41.17 -14.70 14.49
N LYS A 173 40.29 -15.26 13.63
CA LYS A 173 39.66 -16.57 13.89
C LYS A 173 40.31 -17.70 13.09
N LYS A 174 40.77 -18.75 13.77
CA LYS A 174 41.27 -19.97 13.11
C LYS A 174 40.10 -20.86 12.68
N VAL A 175 40.09 -21.24 11.41
CA VAL A 175 39.10 -22.17 10.82
C VAL A 175 39.31 -23.58 11.39
N ALA A 176 38.24 -24.18 11.88
CA ALA A 176 38.22 -25.56 12.38
C ALA A 176 37.67 -26.55 11.34
N ALA A 177 36.65 -26.14 10.57
CA ALA A 177 36.08 -26.96 9.50
C ALA A 177 35.33 -26.08 8.49
N ILE A 178 35.25 -26.54 7.24
CA ILE A 178 34.50 -25.91 6.14
C ILE A 178 33.52 -26.96 5.64
N TYR A 179 32.29 -26.53 5.33
CA TYR A 179 31.26 -27.36 4.76
C TYR A 179 30.59 -26.66 3.57
N ASN A 180 30.09 -27.45 2.62
CA ASN A 180 29.17 -26.95 1.61
C ASN A 180 27.73 -26.85 2.16
N VAL A 181 26.80 -26.39 1.32
CA VAL A 181 25.39 -26.23 1.71
C VAL A 181 24.67 -27.55 1.99
N ARG A 182 25.26 -28.69 1.62
CA ARG A 182 24.76 -30.04 1.93
C ARG A 182 25.32 -30.58 3.25
N GLY A 183 26.19 -29.84 3.93
CA GLY A 183 26.86 -30.27 5.16
C GLY A 183 28.06 -31.19 4.94
N GLU A 184 28.52 -31.35 3.70
CA GLU A 184 29.70 -32.16 3.38
C GLU A 184 30.97 -31.36 3.70
N SER A 185 31.95 -31.98 4.33
CA SER A 185 33.20 -31.32 4.69
C SER A 185 34.06 -31.04 3.46
N LEU A 186 34.65 -29.85 3.40
CA LEU A 186 35.55 -29.41 2.35
C LEU A 186 36.96 -29.16 2.89
N SER A 187 37.99 -29.43 2.08
CA SER A 187 39.38 -29.12 2.41
C SER A 187 39.73 -27.63 2.27
N GLN A 188 38.94 -26.90 1.47
CA GLN A 188 39.09 -25.46 1.23
C GLN A 188 37.74 -24.85 0.87
N MET A 189 37.65 -23.52 0.92
CA MET A 189 36.43 -22.82 0.50
C MET A 189 36.24 -22.96 -1.01
N GLN A 190 35.00 -23.18 -1.44
CA GLN A 190 34.60 -23.19 -2.84
C GLN A 190 34.08 -21.82 -3.28
N LYS A 191 34.06 -21.57 -4.59
CA LYS A 191 33.29 -20.44 -5.15
C LYS A 191 31.82 -20.58 -4.75
N GLY A 192 31.21 -19.49 -4.26
CA GLY A 192 29.86 -19.52 -3.73
C GLY A 192 29.81 -19.76 -2.22
N LEU A 193 28.71 -20.33 -1.73
CA LEU A 193 28.40 -20.37 -0.30
C LEU A 193 29.15 -21.50 0.43
N ASN A 194 29.78 -21.12 1.55
CA ASN A 194 30.51 -21.99 2.47
C ASN A 194 29.97 -21.81 3.89
N ILE A 195 29.91 -22.88 4.66
CA ILE A 195 29.62 -22.86 6.10
C ILE A 195 30.94 -23.13 6.81
N VAL A 196 31.45 -22.15 7.56
CA VAL A 196 32.76 -22.21 8.20
C VAL A 196 32.58 -22.24 9.71
N ARG A 197 33.05 -23.33 10.35
CA ARG A 197 33.17 -23.45 11.80
C ARG A 197 34.57 -23.01 12.21
N TYR A 198 34.66 -22.12 13.20
CA TYR A 198 35.92 -21.67 13.78
C TYR A 198 36.24 -22.45 15.05
N THR A 199 37.51 -22.40 15.45
CA THR A 199 38.03 -23.07 16.67
C THR A 199 37.43 -22.54 17.96
N ASP A 200 36.92 -21.30 17.96
CA ASP A 200 36.17 -20.72 19.08
C ASP A 200 34.72 -21.24 19.18
N GLY A 201 34.35 -22.20 18.33
CA GLY A 201 33.00 -22.78 18.26
C GLY A 201 32.01 -21.98 17.42
N THR A 202 32.35 -20.77 16.97
CA THR A 202 31.45 -19.97 16.14
C THR A 202 31.32 -20.53 14.72
N VAL A 203 30.15 -20.35 14.11
CA VAL A 203 29.87 -20.76 12.73
C VAL A 203 29.44 -19.54 11.93
N LYS A 204 30.03 -19.35 10.74
CA LYS A 204 29.64 -18.30 9.78
C LYS A 204 29.31 -18.89 8.42
N LYS A 205 28.43 -18.21 7.69
CA LYS A 205 28.24 -18.43 6.25
C LYS A 205 29.12 -17.43 5.50
N LEU A 206 29.96 -17.90 4.60
CA LEU A 206 30.88 -17.08 3.81
C LEU A 206 30.61 -17.30 2.31
N LEU A 207 30.63 -16.23 1.54
CA LEU A 207 30.53 -16.28 0.08
C LEU A 207 31.91 -15.94 -0.49
N LEU A 208 32.46 -16.85 -1.30
CA LEU A 208 33.76 -16.69 -1.97
C LEU A 208 33.58 -16.46 -3.48
#